data_AF-A0A353BS06-F1
#
_entry.id   AF-A0A353BS06-F1
#
_cell.length_a   1.000
_cell.length_b   1.000
_cell.length_c   1.000
_cell.angle_alpha   90.00
_cell.angle_beta   90.00
_cell.angle_gamma   90.00
#
_symmetry.space_group_name_H-M   'P 1'
#
loop_
_entity.id
_entity.type
_entity.pdbx_description
1 polymer ?
#
loop_
_entity_poly.entity_id
_entity_poly.type
_entity_poly.pdbx_seq_one_letter_code
_entity_poly.pdbx_strand_id
1 'polypeptide(L)' 'YGGINALRELESPVNIIGFDDTVPSKYLGLTTIRQPAYQLGLEGARQIMSLIISGDNKVLSKCIQPELIVRST' A
#
# COMPACT_ATOMS: atom_id res chain seq x y z
N TYR A 1 -10.24 -11.19 -4.23
CA TYR A 1 -10.82 -10.43 -3.11
C TYR A 1 -11.81 -11.32 -2.37
N GLY A 2 -11.33 -12.13 -1.42
CA GLY A 2 -12.18 -13.09 -0.71
C GLY A 2 -13.26 -12.41 0.14
N GLY A 3 -12.91 -11.35 0.88
CA GLY A 3 -13.86 -10.63 1.73
C GLY A 3 -15.05 -10.04 0.98
N ILE A 4 -14.83 -9.41 -0.18
CA ILE A 4 -15.91 -8.86 -1.02
C ILE A 4 -16.83 -9.98 -1.55
N ASN A 5 -16.27 -11.14 -1.90
CA ASN A 5 -17.07 -12.28 -2.36
C ASN A 5 -17.95 -12.81 -1.24
N ALA A 6 -17.37 -13.03 -0.04
CA ALA A 6 -18.14 -13.46 1.13
C ALA A 6 -19.22 -12.46 1.53
N LEU A 7 -18.94 -11.15 1.41
CA LEU A 7 -19.93 -10.09 1.67
C LEU A 7 -21.15 -10.21 0.75
N ARG A 8 -20.93 -10.52 -0.53
CA ARG A 8 -22.00 -10.72 -1.51
C ARG A 8 -22.82 -11.98 -1.23
N GLU A 9 -22.20 -13.02 -0.68
CA GLU A 9 -22.88 -14.28 -0.32
C GLU A 9 -23.71 -14.15 0.97
N LEU A 10 -23.23 -13.37 1.94
CA LEU A 10 -23.87 -13.19 3.25
C LEU A 10 -25.00 -12.15 3.27
N GLU A 11 -25.13 -11.34 2.22
CA GLU A 11 -26.06 -10.18 2.13
C GLU A 11 -26.03 -9.28 3.39
N SER A 12 -24.90 -9.23 4.09
CA SER A 12 -24.74 -8.55 5.38
C SER A 12 -24.06 -7.18 5.21
N PRO A 13 -24.50 -6.13 5.92
CA PRO A 13 -23.92 -4.79 5.80
C PRO A 13 -22.61 -4.67 6.60
N VAL A 14 -21.52 -5.23 6.08
CA VAL A 14 -20.18 -5.10 6.66
C VAL A 14 -19.32 -4.19 5.77
N ASN A 15 -18.75 -3.14 6.37
CA ASN A 15 -17.79 -2.29 5.69
C ASN A 15 -16.44 -3.00 5.57
N ILE A 16 -15.82 -2.94 4.39
CA ILE A 16 -14.53 -3.60 4.13
C ILE A 16 -13.50 -2.55 3.72
N ILE A 17 -12.43 -2.48 4.49
CA ILE A 17 -11.24 -1.69 4.16
C ILE A 17 -10.12 -2.67 3.75
N GLY A 18 -9.67 -2.57 2.51
CA GLY A 18 -8.56 -3.35 1.98
C GLY A 18 -7.18 -2.74 2.27
N PHE A 19 -6.14 -3.39 1.77
CA PHE A 19 -4.75 -2.91 1.86
C PHE A 19 -4.08 -2.91 0.48
N ASP A 20 -3.00 -2.15 0.36
CA ASP A 20 -2.11 -1.97 -0.82
C ASP A 20 -2.60 -1.06 -1.95
N ASP A 21 -3.90 -0.79 -2.06
CA ASP A 21 -4.48 -0.10 -3.23
C ASP A 21 -4.02 -0.68 -4.59
N THR A 22 -3.97 -2.01 -4.68
CA THR A 22 -3.64 -2.69 -5.95
C THR A 22 -4.66 -2.36 -7.04
N VAL A 23 -4.26 -2.55 -8.30
CA VAL A 23 -5.06 -2.22 -9.49
C VAL A 23 -6.54 -2.61 -9.40
N PRO A 24 -6.92 -3.83 -8.95
CA PRO A 24 -8.33 -4.20 -8.88
C PRO A 24 -9.12 -3.42 -7.83
N SER A 25 -8.49 -2.87 -6.78
CA SER A 25 -9.16 -2.09 -5.73
C SER A 25 -9.88 -0.88 -6.31
N LYS A 26 -9.30 -0.24 -7.33
CA LYS A 26 -9.93 0.87 -8.07
C LYS A 26 -11.19 0.42 -8.81
N TYR A 27 -11.15 -0.73 -9.48
CA TYR A 27 -12.28 -1.24 -10.28
C TYR A 27 -13.40 -1.81 -9.41
N LEU A 28 -13.06 -2.33 -8.23
CA LEU A 28 -14.03 -2.86 -7.27
C LEU A 28 -14.64 -1.78 -6.36
N GLY A 29 -14.18 -0.53 -6.45
CA GLY A 29 -14.62 0.54 -5.54
C GLY A 29 -14.21 0.29 -4.09
N LEU A 30 -13.09 -0.43 -3.87
CA LEU A 30 -12.64 -0.83 -2.54
C LEU A 30 -11.96 0.33 -1.80
N THR A 31 -12.49 0.72 -0.64
CA THR A 31 -11.78 1.60 0.32
C THR A 31 -10.53 0.89 0.82
N THR A 32 -9.37 1.53 0.84
CA THR A 32 -8.10 0.85 1.11
C THR A 32 -7.01 1.75 1.65
N ILE A 33 -6.07 1.18 2.40
CA ILE A 33 -4.80 1.83 2.76
C ILE A 33 -3.79 1.65 1.62
N ARG A 34 -3.50 2.72 0.89
CA ARG A 34 -2.50 2.77 -0.19
C ARG A 34 -1.09 2.80 0.37
N GLN A 35 -0.26 1.86 -0.08
CA GLN A 35 1.18 1.92 0.14
C GLN A 35 1.86 2.82 -0.91
N PRO A 36 2.81 3.70 -0.52
CA PRO A 36 3.54 4.57 -1.43
C PRO A 36 4.69 3.81 -2.12
N ALA A 37 4.37 2.72 -2.83
CA ALA A 37 5.34 1.76 -3.37
C ALA A 37 6.41 2.40 -4.27
N TYR A 38 6.01 3.37 -5.11
CA TYR A 38 6.96 4.11 -5.96
C TYR A 38 8.00 4.87 -5.13
N GLN A 39 7.54 5.62 -4.11
CA GLN A 39 8.43 6.38 -3.23
C GLN A 39 9.36 5.45 -2.45
N LEU A 40 8.83 4.32 -1.95
CA LEU A 40 9.63 3.30 -1.26
C LEU A 40 10.74 2.76 -2.17
N GLY A 41 10.41 2.38 -3.41
CA GLY A 41 11.39 1.88 -4.38
C GLY A 41 12.45 2.93 -4.74
N LEU A 42 12.03 4.18 -4.96
CA LEU A 42 12.94 5.28 -5.28
C LEU A 42 13.91 5.58 -4.14
N GLU A 43 13.42 5.68 -2.91
CA GLU A 43 14.26 5.94 -1.73
C GLU A 43 15.19 4.77 -1.43
N GLY A 44 14.72 3.53 -1.61
CA GLY A 44 15.54 2.33 -1.48
C GLY A 44 16.69 2.30 -2.50
N ALA A 45 16.39 2.57 -3.77
CA ALA A 45 17.42 2.64 -4.82
C ALA A 45 18.45 3.73 -4.56
N ARG A 46 18.00 4.93 -4.12
CA ARG A 46 18.89 6.02 -3.72
C ARG A 46 19.81 5.63 -2.57
N GLN A 47 19.28 4.96 -1.56
CA GLN A 47 20.08 4.51 -0.43
C GLN A 47 21.14 3.49 -0.86
N ILE A 48 20.77 2.52 -1.71
CA ILE A 48 21.73 1.56 -2.27
C ILE A 48 22.87 2.27 -3.01
N MET A 49 22.54 3.24 -3.87
CA MET A 49 23.57 4.02 -4.57
C MET A 49 24.46 4.82 -3.63
N SER A 50 23.88 5.42 -2.57
CA SER A 50 24.64 6.14 -1.55
C SER A 50 25.65 5.22 -0.84
N LEU A 51 25.24 4.00 -0.48
CA LEU A 51 26.11 3.01 0.15
C LEU A 51 27.30 2.65 -0.75
N ILE A 52 27.04 2.45 -2.06
CA ILE A 52 28.08 2.12 -3.05
C ILE A 52 29.10 3.27 -3.21
N ILE A 53 28.63 4.51 -3.28
CA ILE A 53 29.48 5.68 -3.58
C ILE A 53 30.26 6.15 -2.35
N SER A 54 29.59 6.28 -1.20
CA SER A 54 30.18 6.88 0.00
C SER A 54 30.93 5.90 0.89
N GLY A 55 30.60 4.60 0.83
CA GLY A 55 31.07 3.60 1.78
C GLY A 55 30.59 3.81 3.22
N ASP A 56 29.68 4.78 3.46
CA ASP A 56 29.10 5.04 4.78
C ASP A 56 28.06 3.96 5.10
N ASN A 57 28.29 3.18 6.15
CA ASN A 57 27.44 2.05 6.55
C ASN A 57 26.36 2.42 7.57
N LYS A 58 25.99 3.71 7.67
CA LYS A 58 24.91 4.12 8.56
C LYS A 58 23.58 3.45 8.16
N VAL A 59 22.95 2.85 9.16
CA VAL A 59 21.61 2.27 9.04
C VAL A 59 20.60 3.41 8.87
N LEU A 60 19.92 3.44 7.73
CA LEU A 60 18.80 4.34 7.50
C LEU A 60 17.53 3.73 8.09
N SER A 61 16.91 4.42 9.04
CA SER A 61 15.54 4.14 9.49
C SER A 61 14.64 5.28 9.06
N LYS A 62 13.72 4.99 8.13
CA LYS A 62 12.78 5.96 7.57
C LYS A 62 11.41 5.32 7.41
N CYS A 63 10.38 5.99 7.93
CA CYS A 63 8.99 5.58 7.75
C CYS A 63 8.36 6.43 6.63
N ILE A 64 7.83 5.77 5.60
CA ILE A 64 7.04 6.44 4.55
C ILE A 64 5.57 6.15 4.85
N GLN A 65 4.79 7.22 5.02
CA GLN A 65 3.41 7.11 5.49
C GLN A 65 2.49 6.56 4.39
N PRO A 66 1.63 5.58 4.71
CA PRO A 66 0.56 5.18 3.82
C PRO A 66 -0.59 6.20 3.82
N GLU A 67 -1.55 6.02 2.92
CA GLU A 67 -2.69 6.92 2.75
C GLU A 67 -4.01 6.15 2.71
N LEU A 68 -5.03 6.62 3.43
CA LEU A 68 -6.38 6.06 3.33
C LEU A 68 -7.08 6.59 2.07
N ILE A 69 -7.50 5.69 1.20
CA ILE A 69 -8.25 5.99 -0.02
C ILE A 69 -9.69 5.54 0.17
N VAL A 70 -10.59 6.51 0.34
CA VAL A 70 -12.03 6.28 0.52
C VAL A 70 -12.71 6.09 -0.82
N ARG A 71 -13.52 5.03 -0.94
CA ARG A 71 -14.32 4.68 -2.13
C ARG A 71 -15.75 4.28 -1.71
N SER A 72 -16.44 3.49 -2.54
CA SER A 72 -17.86 3.15 -2.40
C SER A 72 -18.15 1.98 -1.44
N THR A 73 -17.12 1.38 -0.85
CA THR A 73 -17.23 0.28 0.15
C THR A 73 -16.72 0.72 1.50
#